data_AF-U6DPY2-F1
#
_entry.id   AF-U6DPY2-F1
#
_cell.length_a   1.000
_cell.length_b   1.000
_cell.length_c   1.000
_cell.angle_alpha   90.00
_cell.angle_beta   90.00
_cell.angle_gamma   90.00
#
_symmetry.space_group_name_H-M   'P 1'
#
loop_
_entity.id
_entity.type
_entity.pdbx_description
1 polymer ?
#
loop_
_entity_poly.entity_id
_entity_poly.type
_entity_poly.pdbx_seq_one_letter_code
_entity_poly.pdbx_strand_id
1 'polypeptide(L)'
;GSPEQASLSAGLQPCLATPEKKTSSKVTFSELKSCLQRARELGARAQELRASAQRKDAGEPSVLEDQGHPAGPCGEKAPAYQRFHALAQPGPPGLVLPYKYQVLAEMFRSMDAIVGLLYNRSETVTFAKVKQGVQDMMRKRFEERNVGQIRTVYPTSYRFRQERNIPTFKDGVKRSDYQLTIEPLLDHEAGSTAPQLTASHLLQRRRLFSQNLEKRVREHHRAFLASLNPPVVVPEDQLTRWHPRFNVDSVPDIEPAELPQPPTR
;
A
#
# COMPACT_ATOMS: atom_id res chain seq x y z
N GLY A 1 -19.75 18.83 -75.85
CA GLY A 1 -18.33 18.97 -76.16
C GLY A 1 -17.53 18.59 -74.95
N SER A 2 -16.73 17.53 -75.05
CA SER A 2 -15.38 17.50 -74.46
C SER A 2 -14.54 18.59 -75.17
N PRO A 3 -13.39 19.08 -74.65
CA PRO A 3 -12.24 18.30 -74.19
C PRO A 3 -11.86 18.60 -72.71
N GLU A 4 -11.21 17.73 -71.93
CA GLU A 4 -9.99 16.93 -72.13
C GLU A 4 -8.74 17.59 -71.52
N GLN A 5 -8.22 16.91 -70.47
CA GLN A 5 -6.80 16.64 -70.19
C GLN A 5 -5.89 17.79 -69.72
N ALA A 6 -4.76 17.54 -69.07
CA ALA A 6 -4.06 16.34 -68.58
C ALA A 6 -3.04 16.87 -67.56
N SER A 7 -2.86 16.22 -66.41
CA SER A 7 -1.76 15.28 -66.13
C SER A 7 -0.38 15.93 -66.11
N LEU A 8 0.35 15.64 -65.03
CA LEU A 8 1.74 15.12 -64.97
C LEU A 8 2.36 15.64 -63.66
N SER A 9 3.17 14.92 -62.89
CA SER A 9 3.44 13.51 -62.67
C SER A 9 4.58 13.49 -61.63
N ALA A 10 4.69 12.38 -60.89
CA ALA A 10 5.90 11.87 -60.27
C ALA A 10 6.55 12.68 -59.11
N GLY A 11 6.90 12.06 -57.97
CA GLY A 11 6.84 10.64 -57.71
C GLY A 11 7.47 10.20 -56.39
N LEU A 12 7.58 8.88 -56.35
CA LEU A 12 8.39 8.03 -55.50
C LEU A 12 7.81 7.65 -54.12
N GLN A 13 7.45 6.37 -54.13
CA GLN A 13 6.89 5.51 -53.11
C GLN A 13 8.04 4.87 -52.26
N PRO A 14 7.79 3.89 -51.38
CA PRO A 14 8.30 3.84 -50.02
C PRO A 14 9.44 2.83 -49.81
N CYS A 15 10.24 3.03 -48.76
CA CYS A 15 11.22 2.07 -48.27
C CYS A 15 11.38 2.29 -46.75
N LEU A 16 11.57 1.31 -45.87
CA LEU A 16 11.68 -0.13 -45.94
C LEU A 16 11.57 -0.62 -44.49
N ALA A 17 10.95 -1.79 -44.31
CA ALA A 17 10.93 -2.53 -43.06
C ALA A 17 12.33 -2.70 -42.46
N THR A 18 12.47 -2.49 -41.16
CA THR A 18 13.65 -2.92 -40.40
C THR A 18 13.43 -4.36 -39.92
N PRO A 19 14.44 -5.24 -40.07
CA PRO A 19 14.28 -6.67 -39.84
C PRO A 19 14.41 -7.03 -38.35
N GLU A 20 13.48 -7.86 -37.87
CA GLU A 20 13.65 -8.64 -36.64
C GLU A 20 14.86 -9.57 -36.78
N LYS A 21 15.97 -9.25 -36.12
CA LYS A 21 17.05 -10.20 -35.90
C LYS A 21 16.68 -11.10 -34.72
N LYS A 22 16.12 -12.26 -35.04
CA LYS A 22 16.13 -13.48 -34.21
C LYS A 22 17.59 -13.88 -33.97
N THR A 23 18.21 -13.45 -32.88
CA THR A 23 19.50 -13.99 -32.44
C THR A 23 19.25 -15.16 -31.50
N SER A 24 19.34 -16.37 -32.04
CA SER A 24 19.52 -17.57 -31.23
C SER A 24 20.90 -17.50 -30.58
N SER A 25 20.97 -16.95 -29.36
CA SER A 25 22.21 -16.81 -28.61
C SER A 25 22.65 -18.18 -28.12
N LYS A 26 23.52 -18.86 -28.87
CA LYS A 26 24.27 -20.02 -28.38
C LYS A 26 25.29 -19.53 -27.35
N VAL A 27 24.88 -19.47 -26.08
CA VAL A 27 25.80 -19.21 -24.96
C VAL A 27 26.87 -20.30 -24.99
N THR A 28 28.12 -19.90 -25.14
CA THR A 28 29.23 -20.84 -25.25
C THR A 28 29.60 -21.38 -23.87
N PHE A 29 30.08 -22.62 -23.80
CA PHE A 29 30.44 -23.27 -22.54
C PHE A 29 31.51 -22.48 -21.75
N SER A 30 32.40 -21.78 -22.46
CA SER A 30 33.40 -20.87 -21.89
C SER A 30 32.79 -19.66 -21.19
N GLU A 31 31.77 -19.03 -21.78
CA GLU A 31 31.04 -17.91 -21.17
C GLU A 31 30.28 -18.35 -19.91
N LEU A 32 29.69 -19.55 -19.94
CA LEU A 32 29.00 -20.12 -18.80
C LEU A 32 29.97 -20.39 -17.63
N LYS A 33 31.16 -20.94 -17.94
CA LYS A 33 32.22 -21.18 -16.95
C LYS A 33 32.75 -19.87 -16.36
N SER A 34 32.95 -18.85 -17.18
CA SER A 34 33.34 -17.50 -16.72
C SER A 34 32.26 -16.87 -15.84
N CYS A 35 30.98 -17.04 -16.19
CA CYS A 35 29.85 -16.56 -15.39
C CYS A 35 29.79 -17.23 -14.01
N LEU A 36 29.95 -18.56 -13.96
CA LEU A 36 29.99 -19.31 -12.70
C LEU A 36 31.16 -18.91 -11.81
N GLN A 37 32.33 -18.64 -12.38
CA GLN A 37 33.49 -18.21 -11.63
C GLN A 37 33.27 -16.82 -11.00
N ARG A 38 32.73 -15.86 -11.78
CA ARG A 38 32.35 -14.55 -11.27
C ARG A 38 31.29 -14.63 -10.16
N ALA A 39 30.30 -15.50 -10.30
CA ALA A 39 29.28 -15.70 -9.27
C ALA A 39 29.89 -16.21 -7.95
N ARG A 40 30.88 -17.10 -8.01
CA ARG A 40 31.60 -17.60 -6.83
C ARG A 40 32.44 -16.51 -6.15
N GLU A 41 33.16 -15.71 -6.94
CA GLU A 41 33.97 -14.60 -6.44
C GLU A 41 33.10 -13.53 -5.76
N LEU A 42 31.97 -13.18 -6.35
CA LEU A 42 31.01 -12.25 -5.76
C LEU A 42 30.38 -12.81 -4.47
N GLY A 43 30.11 -14.11 -4.43
CA GLY A 43 29.64 -14.81 -3.23
C GLY A 43 30.65 -14.72 -2.07
N ALA A 44 31.94 -14.95 -2.35
CA ALA A 44 33.01 -14.84 -1.36
C ALA A 44 33.15 -13.40 -0.83
N ARG A 45 33.13 -12.39 -1.72
CA ARG A 45 33.18 -10.98 -1.32
C ARG A 45 31.99 -10.55 -0.47
N ALA A 46 30.79 -11.04 -0.77
CA ALA A 46 29.60 -10.75 0.02
C ALA A 46 29.67 -11.35 1.44
N GLN A 47 30.25 -12.55 1.58
CA GLN A 47 30.47 -13.17 2.89
C GLN A 47 31.52 -12.41 3.70
N GLU A 48 32.60 -11.95 3.06
CA GLU A 48 33.65 -11.15 3.72
C GLU A 48 33.13 -9.78 4.20
N LEU A 49 32.28 -9.12 3.40
CA LEU A 49 31.62 -7.88 3.80
C LEU A 49 30.64 -8.10 4.97
N ARG A 50 29.93 -9.23 5.01
CA ARG A 50 29.06 -9.59 6.14
C ARG A 50 29.86 -9.88 7.41
N ALA A 51 30.97 -10.60 7.29
CA ALA A 51 31.85 -10.90 8.42
C ALA A 51 32.56 -9.65 8.97
N SER A 52 32.95 -8.71 8.11
CA SER A 52 33.54 -7.42 8.53
C SER A 52 32.52 -6.47 9.14
N ALA A 53 31.26 -6.49 8.68
CA ALA A 53 30.17 -5.76 9.32
C ALA A 53 29.88 -6.30 10.74
N GLN A 54 29.83 -7.63 10.91
CA GLN A 54 29.63 -8.25 12.22
C GLN A 54 30.80 -8.00 13.19
N ARG A 55 32.04 -7.86 12.71
CA ARG A 55 33.19 -7.47 13.56
C ARG A 55 33.15 -6.01 13.99
N LYS A 56 32.57 -5.11 13.18
CA LYS A 56 32.41 -3.69 13.53
C LYS A 56 31.30 -3.44 14.57
N ASP A 57 30.36 -4.37 14.71
CA ASP A 57 29.27 -4.29 15.71
C ASP A 57 29.72 -4.77 17.12
N ALA A 58 30.89 -5.41 17.23
CA ALA A 58 31.41 -5.98 18.47
C ALA A 58 32.51 -5.13 19.15
N GLY A 59 32.79 -3.92 18.65
CA GLY A 59 33.87 -3.04 19.15
C GLY A 59 33.41 -1.63 19.47
N GLU A 60 33.19 -1.37 20.76
CA GLU A 60 33.10 -0.11 21.54
C GLU A 60 32.16 1.04 21.10
N PRO A 61 31.30 1.52 22.03
CA PRO A 61 30.46 2.71 21.85
C PRO A 61 31.23 3.98 22.24
N SER A 62 31.52 4.86 21.27
CA SER A 62 31.99 6.22 21.59
C SER A 62 30.80 7.14 21.89
N VAL A 63 30.69 7.48 23.17
CA VAL A 63 29.79 8.48 23.72
C VAL A 63 30.19 9.85 23.19
N LEU A 64 29.23 10.55 22.56
CA LEU A 64 29.22 12.00 22.51
C LEU A 64 27.92 12.46 23.14
N GLU A 65 28.06 13.07 24.32
CA GLU A 65 26.96 13.65 25.09
C GLU A 65 26.39 14.87 24.34
N ASP A 66 25.09 14.85 24.08
CA ASP A 66 24.31 16.05 23.83
C ASP A 66 23.19 16.12 24.87
N GLN A 67 23.06 17.29 25.48
CA GLN A 67 22.27 17.53 26.66
C GLN A 67 20.78 17.63 26.34
N GLY A 68 19.99 16.84 27.06
CA GLY A 68 18.58 17.11 27.36
C GLY A 68 17.58 16.42 26.43
N HIS A 69 16.93 15.37 26.92
CA HIS A 69 15.49 15.03 26.91
C HIS A 69 15.36 13.55 27.39
N PRO A 70 14.33 13.16 28.17
CA PRO A 70 14.32 11.86 28.83
C PRO A 70 14.17 10.74 27.79
N ALA A 71 15.18 9.88 27.75
CA ALA A 71 15.18 8.66 26.95
C ALA A 71 14.13 7.70 27.50
N GLY A 72 12.97 7.65 26.85
CA GLY A 72 12.04 6.53 27.01
C GLY A 72 12.67 5.22 26.51
N PRO A 73 12.21 4.05 27.00
CA PRO A 73 12.83 2.77 26.70
C PRO A 73 12.90 2.53 25.19
N CYS A 74 14.09 2.28 24.68
CA CYS A 74 14.36 2.04 23.27
C CYS A 74 13.81 0.65 22.88
N GLY A 75 12.50 0.57 22.65
CA GLY A 75 11.96 -0.42 21.72
C GLY A 75 12.56 -0.16 20.34
N GLU A 76 12.79 -1.22 19.56
CA GLU A 76 13.37 -1.12 18.22
C GLU A 76 12.74 0.04 17.45
N LYS A 77 13.52 1.11 17.24
CA LYS A 77 13.03 2.32 16.62
C LYS A 77 12.65 1.97 15.19
N ALA A 78 11.41 2.31 14.78
CA ALA A 78 10.95 2.11 13.41
C ALA A 78 12.00 2.64 12.40
N PRO A 79 12.04 2.11 11.17
CA PRO A 79 13.01 2.55 10.18
C PRO A 79 12.98 4.08 9.96
N ALA A 80 14.14 4.68 9.71
CA ALA A 80 14.28 6.14 9.57
C ALA A 80 13.35 6.73 8.47
N TYR A 81 13.17 6.01 7.36
CA TYR A 81 12.29 6.43 6.27
C TYR A 81 10.80 6.49 6.67
N GLN A 82 10.40 5.80 7.73
CA GLN A 82 9.04 5.88 8.29
C GLN A 82 8.93 6.99 9.32
N ARG A 83 9.95 7.14 10.18
CA ARG A 83 9.98 8.12 11.28
C ARG A 83 10.06 9.57 10.81
N PHE A 84 10.63 9.81 9.64
CA PHE A 84 10.84 11.14 9.08
C PHE A 84 10.11 11.31 7.74
N HIS A 85 9.11 10.48 7.49
CA HIS A 85 8.35 10.49 6.24
C HIS A 85 7.66 11.83 6.01
N ALA A 86 6.99 12.37 7.03
CA ALA A 86 6.28 13.65 6.96
C ALA A 86 7.22 14.83 6.69
N LEU A 87 8.44 14.81 7.25
CA LEU A 87 9.45 15.84 7.05
C LEU A 87 10.08 15.80 5.65
N ALA A 88 10.10 14.62 5.03
CA ALA A 88 10.66 14.41 3.70
C ALA A 88 9.65 14.65 2.56
N GLN A 89 8.39 14.98 2.87
CA GLN A 89 7.38 15.22 1.83
C GLN A 89 7.70 16.50 1.04
N PRO A 90 7.68 16.45 -0.30
CA PRO A 90 7.87 17.64 -1.12
C PRO A 90 6.65 18.56 -1.08
N GLY A 91 6.87 19.85 -1.30
CA GLY A 91 5.81 20.88 -1.39
C GLY A 91 5.59 21.67 -0.09
N PRO A 92 4.65 22.62 -0.10
CA PRO A 92 4.34 23.41 1.09
C PRO A 92 3.86 22.54 2.26
N PRO A 93 4.20 22.89 3.51
CA PRO A 93 3.77 22.13 4.68
C PRO A 93 2.25 22.15 4.79
N GLY A 94 1.65 20.97 4.88
CA GLY A 94 0.21 20.77 4.99
C GLY A 94 -0.15 19.68 5.98
N LEU A 95 -1.38 19.17 5.88
CA LEU A 95 -1.90 18.08 6.72
C LEU A 95 -1.48 16.71 6.20
N VAL A 96 -0.17 16.49 6.13
CA VAL A 96 0.39 15.21 5.70
C VAL A 96 0.03 14.10 6.68
N LEU A 97 -0.36 12.93 6.16
CA LEU A 97 -0.60 11.76 7.00
C LEU A 97 0.74 11.09 7.41
N PRO A 98 0.80 10.51 8.62
CA PRO A 98 1.91 9.66 9.07
C PRO A 98 2.17 8.50 8.09
N TYR A 99 3.41 8.05 7.97
CA TYR A 99 3.79 6.94 7.07
C TYR A 99 2.85 5.73 7.18
N LYS A 100 2.61 5.26 8.40
CA LYS A 100 1.76 4.11 8.67
C LYS A 100 0.30 4.30 8.24
N TYR A 101 -0.22 5.52 8.36
CA TYR A 101 -1.59 5.83 7.95
C TYR A 101 -1.67 5.92 6.43
N GLN A 102 -0.62 6.41 5.76
CA GLN A 102 -0.54 6.37 4.30
C GLN A 102 -0.51 4.94 3.77
N VAL A 103 0.31 4.06 4.35
CA VAL A 103 0.32 2.64 3.99
C VAL A 103 -1.08 2.01 4.16
N LEU A 104 -1.77 2.34 5.25
CA LEU A 104 -3.14 1.86 5.47
C LEU A 104 -4.14 2.43 4.45
N ALA A 105 -3.99 3.69 4.03
CA ALA A 105 -4.80 4.29 2.96
C ALA A 105 -4.55 3.61 1.60
N GLU A 106 -3.30 3.25 1.30
CA GLU A 106 -2.96 2.45 0.11
C GLU A 106 -3.55 1.04 0.19
N MET A 107 -3.51 0.40 1.35
CA MET A 107 -4.15 -0.89 1.60
C MET A 107 -5.66 -0.82 1.39
N PHE A 108 -6.33 0.20 1.92
CA PHE A 108 -7.75 0.41 1.70
C PHE A 108 -8.06 0.63 0.21
N ARG A 109 -7.33 1.53 -0.47
CA ARG A 109 -7.50 1.77 -1.92
C ARG A 109 -7.39 0.46 -2.70
N SER A 110 -6.45 -0.39 -2.32
CA SER A 110 -6.16 -1.64 -2.99
C SER A 110 -7.24 -2.69 -2.73
N MET A 111 -7.64 -2.83 -1.47
CA MET A 111 -8.73 -3.69 -1.03
C MET A 111 -10.05 -3.31 -1.72
N ASP A 112 -10.41 -2.03 -1.71
CA ASP A 112 -11.68 -1.51 -2.27
C ASP A 112 -11.78 -1.77 -3.78
N ALA A 113 -10.65 -1.69 -4.51
CA ALA A 113 -10.59 -2.04 -5.92
C ALA A 113 -10.81 -3.54 -6.17
N ILE A 114 -10.19 -4.43 -5.39
CA ILE A 114 -10.35 -5.89 -5.52
C ILE A 114 -11.76 -6.32 -5.10
N VAL A 115 -12.28 -5.75 -4.00
CA VAL A 115 -13.66 -6.00 -3.56
C VAL A 115 -14.64 -5.55 -4.65
N GLY A 116 -14.46 -4.35 -5.21
CA GLY A 116 -15.29 -3.87 -6.31
C GLY A 116 -15.28 -4.78 -7.54
N LEU A 117 -14.09 -5.27 -7.92
CA LEU A 117 -13.94 -6.19 -9.04
C LEU A 117 -14.75 -7.48 -8.85
N LEU A 118 -14.66 -8.10 -7.67
CA LEU A 118 -15.34 -9.35 -7.35
C LEU A 118 -16.85 -9.14 -7.15
N TYR A 119 -17.21 -8.09 -6.42
CA TYR A 119 -18.59 -7.74 -6.10
C TYR A 119 -19.41 -7.39 -7.35
N ASN A 120 -18.87 -6.57 -8.26
CA ASN A 120 -19.59 -6.12 -9.46
C ASN A 120 -19.90 -7.26 -10.44
N ARG A 121 -19.12 -8.35 -10.39
CA ARG A 121 -19.37 -9.57 -11.19
C ARG A 121 -20.13 -10.66 -10.42
N SER A 122 -20.75 -10.31 -9.29
CA SER A 122 -21.53 -11.22 -8.42
C SER A 122 -20.73 -12.43 -7.92
N GLU A 123 -19.43 -12.26 -7.72
CA GLU A 123 -18.58 -13.29 -7.14
C GLU A 123 -18.44 -13.09 -5.62
N THR A 124 -18.53 -14.18 -4.86
CA THR A 124 -18.32 -14.13 -3.40
C THR A 124 -16.90 -13.63 -3.07
N VAL A 125 -16.86 -12.49 -2.38
CA VAL A 125 -15.64 -11.79 -2.00
C VAL A 125 -15.08 -12.38 -0.70
N THR A 126 -14.20 -13.37 -0.84
CA THR A 126 -13.48 -13.98 0.31
C THR A 126 -12.22 -13.22 0.66
N PHE A 127 -11.82 -13.22 1.93
CA PHE A 127 -10.55 -12.66 2.39
C PHE A 127 -9.34 -13.25 1.64
N ALA A 128 -9.33 -14.56 1.34
CA ALA A 128 -8.23 -15.19 0.60
C ALA A 128 -8.00 -14.55 -0.79
N LYS A 129 -9.09 -14.29 -1.53
CA LYS A 129 -9.03 -13.60 -2.83
C LYS A 129 -8.59 -12.15 -2.69
N VAL A 130 -9.13 -11.43 -1.71
CA VAL A 130 -8.76 -10.03 -1.44
C VAL A 130 -7.29 -9.94 -1.04
N LYS A 131 -6.83 -10.81 -0.14
CA LYS A 131 -5.43 -10.92 0.27
C LYS A 131 -4.52 -11.11 -0.92
N GLN A 132 -4.79 -12.10 -1.76
CA GLN A 132 -3.99 -12.34 -2.96
C GLN A 132 -3.94 -11.10 -3.87
N GLY A 133 -5.11 -10.53 -4.21
CA GLY A 133 -5.19 -9.37 -5.10
C GLY A 133 -4.48 -8.12 -4.54
N VAL A 134 -4.61 -7.85 -3.24
CA VAL A 134 -3.93 -6.72 -2.58
C VAL A 134 -2.42 -6.94 -2.52
N GLN A 135 -1.95 -8.15 -2.18
CA GLN A 135 -0.52 -8.46 -2.15
C GLN A 135 0.11 -8.39 -3.55
N ASP A 136 -0.62 -8.82 -4.58
CA ASP A 136 -0.17 -8.72 -5.96
C ASP A 136 -0.07 -7.26 -6.43
N MET A 137 -1.04 -6.42 -6.05
CA MET A 137 -1.07 -5.02 -6.46
C MET A 137 -0.07 -4.15 -5.69
N MET A 138 0.08 -4.36 -4.38
CA MET A 138 0.94 -3.52 -3.53
C MET A 138 2.36 -4.06 -3.35
N ARG A 139 2.58 -5.35 -3.65
CA ARG A 139 3.84 -6.06 -3.33
C ARG A 139 4.24 -5.93 -1.85
N LYS A 140 3.25 -5.81 -0.97
CA LYS A 140 3.38 -5.71 0.49
C LYS A 140 2.54 -6.80 1.16
N ARG A 141 2.88 -7.16 2.41
CA ARG A 141 2.12 -8.14 3.20
C ARG A 141 0.73 -7.58 3.56
N PHE A 142 -0.31 -8.38 3.38
CA PHE A 142 -1.68 -8.04 3.75
C PHE A 142 -2.31 -9.16 4.57
N GLU A 143 -2.75 -8.84 5.79
CA GLU A 143 -3.28 -9.80 6.77
C GLU A 143 -4.64 -9.34 7.30
N GLU A 144 -5.37 -10.23 7.98
CA GLU A 144 -6.67 -9.92 8.60
C GLU A 144 -6.56 -8.76 9.60
N ARG A 145 -5.43 -8.62 10.29
CA ARG A 145 -5.14 -7.44 11.14
C ARG A 145 -5.33 -6.13 10.37
N ASN A 146 -4.86 -6.05 9.12
CA ASN A 146 -4.99 -4.84 8.31
C ASN A 146 -6.45 -4.57 7.93
N VAL A 147 -7.24 -5.62 7.70
CA VAL A 147 -8.69 -5.51 7.49
C VAL A 147 -9.38 -5.00 8.75
N GLY A 148 -8.98 -5.49 9.93
CA GLY A 148 -9.42 -4.98 11.23
C GLY A 148 -9.08 -3.49 11.40
N GLN A 149 -7.88 -3.05 11.02
CA GLN A 149 -7.49 -1.64 11.06
C GLN A 149 -8.34 -0.79 10.10
N ILE A 150 -8.61 -1.28 8.89
CA ILE A 150 -9.52 -0.62 7.93
C ILE A 150 -10.92 -0.49 8.53
N ARG A 151 -11.42 -1.54 9.19
CA ARG A 151 -12.71 -1.51 9.91
C ARG A 151 -12.71 -0.48 11.04
N THR A 152 -11.62 -0.34 11.79
CA THR A 152 -11.48 0.71 12.83
C THR A 152 -11.55 2.12 12.25
N VAL A 153 -10.96 2.35 11.08
CA VAL A 153 -10.96 3.67 10.43
C VAL A 153 -12.28 3.97 9.74
N TYR A 154 -12.91 2.98 9.13
CA TYR A 154 -14.14 3.15 8.37
C TYR A 154 -15.12 1.99 8.65
N PRO A 155 -15.77 1.98 9.83
CA PRO A 155 -16.58 0.86 10.30
C PRO A 155 -17.83 0.58 9.44
N THR A 156 -18.35 1.61 8.76
CA THR A 156 -19.52 1.52 7.89
C THR A 156 -19.18 1.19 6.43
N SER A 157 -17.91 0.87 6.12
CA SER A 157 -17.48 0.59 4.73
C SER A 157 -17.80 -0.82 4.24
N TYR A 158 -17.78 -1.81 5.13
CA TYR A 158 -17.94 -3.23 4.81
C TYR A 158 -18.73 -3.96 5.89
N ARG A 159 -19.43 -5.01 5.47
CA ARG A 159 -19.95 -6.05 6.34
C ARG A 159 -19.08 -7.29 6.22
N PHE A 160 -18.62 -7.79 7.36
CA PHE A 160 -17.80 -8.99 7.47
C PHE A 160 -18.66 -10.16 7.97
N ARG A 161 -18.52 -11.34 7.38
CA ARG A 161 -19.23 -12.56 7.80
C ARG A 161 -18.31 -13.77 7.75
N GLN A 162 -18.71 -14.85 8.42
CA GLN A 162 -18.08 -16.16 8.30
C GLN A 162 -19.06 -17.08 7.56
N GLU A 163 -18.68 -17.53 6.37
CA GLU A 163 -19.53 -18.33 5.50
C GLU A 163 -18.88 -19.68 5.17
N ARG A 164 -19.73 -20.70 4.97
CA ARG A 164 -19.32 -22.05 4.56
C ARG A 164 -19.73 -22.32 3.12
N ASN A 165 -19.17 -23.39 2.54
CA ASN A 165 -19.52 -23.89 1.22
C ASN A 165 -19.24 -22.91 0.06
N ILE A 166 -18.33 -21.95 0.25
CA ILE A 166 -17.90 -21.07 -0.83
C ILE A 166 -17.09 -21.91 -1.84
N PRO A 167 -17.46 -21.92 -3.14
CA PRO A 167 -16.72 -22.68 -4.15
C PRO A 167 -15.27 -22.18 -4.24
N THR A 168 -14.32 -23.00 -3.79
CA THR A 168 -12.89 -22.76 -3.99
C THR A 168 -12.37 -23.67 -5.11
N PHE A 169 -11.60 -23.10 -6.04
CA PHE A 169 -10.98 -23.84 -7.15
C PHE A 169 -9.93 -24.89 -6.69
N LYS A 170 -9.52 -24.85 -5.42
CA LYS A 170 -8.56 -25.81 -4.87
C LYS A 170 -9.30 -26.99 -4.25
N ASP A 171 -9.06 -28.19 -4.79
CA ASP A 171 -9.64 -29.47 -4.36
C ASP A 171 -9.26 -29.93 -2.92
N GLY A 172 -8.51 -29.12 -2.16
CA GLY A 172 -7.98 -29.48 -0.84
C GLY A 172 -8.60 -28.78 0.36
N VAL A 173 -9.44 -27.75 0.18
CA VAL A 173 -10.14 -27.10 1.31
C VAL A 173 -11.42 -27.89 1.55
N LYS A 174 -11.57 -28.45 2.76
CA LYS A 174 -12.80 -29.18 3.09
C LYS A 174 -13.96 -28.20 2.96
N ARG A 175 -15.05 -28.61 2.29
CA ARG A 175 -16.29 -27.81 2.15
C ARG A 175 -16.87 -27.34 3.50
N SER A 176 -16.36 -27.89 4.62
CA SER A 176 -16.70 -27.53 6.00
C SER A 176 -16.04 -26.27 6.55
N ASP A 177 -15.02 -25.71 5.91
CA ASP A 177 -14.19 -24.68 6.55
C ASP A 177 -14.78 -23.28 6.32
N TYR A 178 -14.97 -22.55 7.41
CA TYR A 178 -15.46 -21.17 7.37
C TYR A 178 -14.44 -20.25 6.72
N GLN A 179 -14.91 -19.32 5.89
CA GLN A 179 -14.09 -18.27 5.28
C GLN A 179 -14.69 -16.90 5.59
N LEU A 180 -13.80 -15.95 5.90
CA LEU A 180 -14.15 -14.55 6.07
C LEU A 180 -14.60 -13.96 4.73
N THR A 181 -15.84 -13.49 4.64
CA THR A 181 -16.40 -12.79 3.48
C THR A 181 -16.53 -11.29 3.75
N ILE A 182 -16.38 -10.50 2.69
CA ILE A 182 -16.30 -9.04 2.74
C ILE A 182 -17.32 -8.45 1.76
N GLU A 183 -18.40 -7.88 2.29
CA GLU A 183 -19.46 -7.27 1.48
C GLU A 183 -19.36 -5.74 1.57
N PRO A 184 -19.23 -5.00 0.45
CA PRO A 184 -19.24 -3.54 0.48
C PRO A 184 -20.62 -3.01 0.89
N LEU A 185 -20.63 -2.04 1.79
CA LEU A 185 -21.84 -1.29 2.14
C LEU A 185 -21.98 -0.10 1.20
N LEU A 186 -23.12 -0.05 0.51
CA LEU A 186 -23.49 0.99 -0.43
C LEU A 186 -24.82 1.58 0.01
N ASP A 187 -24.92 2.91 -0.03
CA ASP A 187 -26.20 3.59 0.16
C ASP A 187 -27.09 3.23 -1.04
N HIS A 188 -28.24 2.63 -0.75
CA HIS A 188 -29.13 2.13 -1.80
C HIS A 188 -29.94 3.29 -2.37
N GLU A 189 -29.62 3.70 -3.59
CA GLU A 189 -30.46 4.61 -4.37
C GLU A 189 -31.73 3.86 -4.81
N ALA A 190 -32.89 4.32 -4.35
CA ALA A 190 -34.18 3.73 -4.67
C ALA A 190 -34.41 3.71 -6.19
N GLY A 191 -34.44 2.51 -6.78
CA GLY A 191 -34.72 2.30 -8.22
C GLY A 191 -33.53 1.84 -9.06
N SER A 192 -32.35 1.62 -8.48
CA SER A 192 -31.19 1.07 -9.20
C SER A 192 -31.28 -0.46 -9.35
N THR A 193 -30.85 -0.98 -10.49
CA THR A 193 -30.46 -2.39 -10.65
C THR A 193 -29.41 -2.79 -9.60
N ALA A 194 -29.24 -4.09 -9.35
CA ALA A 194 -28.41 -4.65 -8.28
C ALA A 194 -27.19 -3.76 -7.93
N PRO A 195 -27.02 -3.37 -6.65
CA PRO A 195 -26.09 -2.30 -6.28
C PRO A 195 -24.67 -2.63 -6.73
N GLN A 196 -24.03 -1.73 -7.48
CA GLN A 196 -22.65 -1.88 -7.99
C GLN A 196 -21.69 -0.90 -7.31
N LEU A 197 -20.46 -1.34 -7.08
CA LEU A 197 -19.35 -0.51 -6.64
C LEU A 197 -18.76 0.24 -7.84
N THR A 198 -19.34 1.39 -8.18
CA THR A 198 -18.94 2.22 -9.32
C THR A 198 -17.64 3.00 -9.03
N ALA A 199 -17.08 3.64 -10.06
CA ALA A 199 -15.91 4.51 -9.91
C ALA A 199 -16.18 5.72 -8.98
N SER A 200 -17.40 6.27 -8.98
CA SER A 200 -17.79 7.34 -8.07
C SER A 200 -17.79 6.86 -6.61
N HIS A 201 -18.33 5.66 -6.35
CA HIS A 201 -18.28 5.05 -5.01
C HIS A 201 -16.84 4.84 -4.54
N LEU A 202 -15.95 4.30 -5.38
CA LEU A 202 -14.53 4.11 -5.04
C LEU A 202 -13.83 5.43 -4.69
N LEU A 203 -14.11 6.52 -5.42
CA LEU A 203 -13.54 7.83 -5.15
C LEU A 203 -14.08 8.43 -3.84
N GLN A 204 -15.39 8.35 -3.61
CA GLN A 204 -16.02 8.84 -2.38
C GLN A 204 -15.51 8.09 -1.15
N ARG A 205 -15.47 6.76 -1.22
CA ARG A 205 -14.98 5.89 -0.14
C ARG A 205 -13.51 6.17 0.18
N ARG A 206 -12.67 6.40 -0.85
CA ARG A 206 -11.28 6.82 -0.66
C ARG A 206 -11.16 8.16 0.05
N ARG A 207 -11.95 9.16 -0.35
CA ARG A 207 -11.95 10.49 0.30
C ARG A 207 -12.34 10.37 1.76
N LEU A 208 -13.42 9.64 2.06
CA LEU A 208 -13.90 9.44 3.42
C LEU A 208 -12.88 8.68 4.28
N PHE A 209 -12.22 7.67 3.74
CA PHE A 209 -11.15 6.96 4.43
C PHE A 209 -9.98 7.89 4.79
N SER A 210 -9.53 8.73 3.84
CA SER A 210 -8.48 9.72 4.09
C SER A 210 -8.90 10.76 5.15
N GLN A 211 -10.13 11.25 5.10
CA GLN A 211 -10.68 12.18 6.09
C GLN A 211 -10.72 11.56 7.50
N ASN A 212 -11.13 10.29 7.61
CA ASN A 212 -11.15 9.58 8.89
C ASN A 212 -9.74 9.39 9.46
N LEU A 213 -8.74 9.10 8.62
CA LEU A 213 -7.34 9.06 9.05
C LEU A 213 -6.85 10.42 9.53
N GLU A 214 -7.14 11.48 8.77
CA GLU A 214 -6.75 12.84 9.11
C GLU A 214 -7.37 13.29 10.43
N LYS A 215 -8.66 12.99 10.66
CA LYS A 215 -9.35 13.25 11.93
C LYS A 215 -8.62 12.64 13.13
N ARG A 216 -8.15 11.40 13.03
CA ARG A 216 -7.36 10.75 14.08
C ARG A 216 -6.04 11.48 14.34
N VAL A 217 -5.36 11.96 13.30
CA VAL A 217 -4.14 12.77 13.47
C VAL A 217 -4.45 14.11 14.13
N ARG A 218 -5.58 14.74 13.79
CA ARG A 218 -6.06 15.98 14.42
C ARG A 218 -6.31 15.81 15.92
N GLU A 219 -6.88 14.67 16.35
CA GLU A 219 -7.08 14.36 17.77
C GLU A 219 -5.75 14.32 18.55
N HIS A 220 -4.73 13.63 18.00
CA HIS A 220 -3.40 13.59 18.61
C HIS A 220 -2.69 14.94 18.57
N HIS A 221 -2.85 15.69 17.48
CA HIS A 221 -2.30 17.03 17.34
C HIS A 221 -2.92 18.01 18.34
N ARG A 222 -4.24 17.95 18.55
CA ARG A 222 -4.95 18.74 19.57
C ARG A 222 -4.43 18.45 20.97
N ALA A 223 -4.23 17.18 21.32
CA ALA A 223 -3.64 16.79 22.60
C ALA A 223 -2.21 17.34 22.75
N PHE A 224 -1.41 17.29 21.69
CA PHE A 224 -0.07 17.87 21.67
C PHE A 224 -0.11 19.40 21.87
N LEU A 225 -0.98 20.13 21.17
CA LEU A 225 -1.09 21.58 21.30
C LEU A 225 -1.49 22.01 22.72
N ALA A 226 -2.39 21.27 23.35
CA ALA A 226 -2.80 21.50 24.73
C ALA A 226 -1.66 21.26 25.75
N SER A 227 -0.67 20.42 25.39
CA SER A 227 0.51 20.15 26.24
C SER A 227 1.64 21.18 26.12
N LEU A 228 1.53 22.13 25.19
CA LEU A 228 2.54 23.19 25.01
C LEU A 228 2.44 24.24 26.12
N ASN A 229 3.54 24.96 26.35
CA ASN A 229 3.61 26.09 27.27
C ASN A 229 3.97 27.36 26.48
N PRO A 230 3.06 28.35 26.33
CA PRO A 230 1.66 28.34 26.76
C PRO A 230 0.78 27.36 25.95
N PRO A 231 -0.35 26.88 26.50
CA PRO A 231 -1.27 26.01 25.77
C PRO A 231 -1.83 26.70 24.53
N VAL A 232 -1.84 26.00 23.41
CA VAL A 232 -2.36 26.49 22.13
C VAL A 232 -3.67 25.78 21.82
N VAL A 233 -4.70 26.52 21.44
CA VAL A 233 -5.98 25.97 20.98
C VAL A 233 -6.24 26.47 19.58
N VAL A 234 -6.42 25.55 18.63
CA VAL A 234 -6.75 25.85 17.24
C VAL A 234 -8.05 25.10 16.89
N PRO A 235 -9.07 25.78 16.36
CA PRO A 235 -10.27 25.12 15.84
C PRO A 235 -9.92 24.09 14.75
N GLU A 236 -10.51 22.91 14.82
CA GLU A 236 -10.17 21.80 13.91
C GLU A 236 -10.52 22.15 12.45
N ASP A 237 -11.60 22.87 12.21
CA ASP A 237 -12.03 23.33 10.89
C ASP A 237 -11.07 24.33 10.22
N GLN A 238 -10.24 25.03 10.99
CA GLN A 238 -9.33 26.07 10.50
C GLN A 238 -7.87 25.61 10.37
N LEU A 239 -7.56 24.39 10.82
CA LEU A 239 -6.20 23.87 10.76
C LEU A 239 -5.80 23.57 9.31
N THR A 240 -4.75 24.24 8.84
CA THR A 240 -4.22 24.11 7.46
C THR A 240 -2.90 23.33 7.38
N ARG A 241 -2.17 23.25 8.50
CA ARG A 241 -0.90 22.52 8.62
C ARG A 241 -0.65 22.10 10.07
N TRP A 242 0.19 21.09 10.25
CA TRP A 242 0.62 20.67 11.58
C TRP A 242 1.55 21.69 12.23
N HIS A 243 1.59 21.68 13.57
CA HIS A 243 2.55 22.47 14.31
C HIS A 243 3.99 21.99 14.02
N PRO A 244 4.99 22.86 13.80
CA PRO A 244 6.34 22.43 13.37
C PRO A 244 7.04 21.44 14.30
N ARG A 245 6.74 21.51 15.62
CA ARG A 245 7.27 20.58 16.63
C ARG A 245 6.44 19.32 16.82
N PHE A 246 5.31 19.18 16.11
CA PHE A 246 4.48 17.98 16.20
C PHE A 246 5.11 16.87 15.34
N ASN A 247 5.47 15.77 15.98
CA ASN A 247 6.02 14.61 15.28
C ASN A 247 4.89 13.74 14.72
N VAL A 248 4.50 14.02 13.47
CA VAL A 248 3.40 13.35 12.76
C VAL A 248 3.61 11.83 12.68
N ASP A 249 4.82 11.36 12.41
CA ASP A 249 5.08 9.92 12.23
C ASP A 249 5.09 9.13 13.55
N SER A 250 5.08 9.83 14.69
CA SER A 250 5.08 9.22 16.03
C SER A 250 3.69 9.16 16.68
N VAL A 251 2.61 9.45 15.93
CA VAL A 251 1.25 9.21 16.43
C VAL A 251 1.06 7.73 16.80
N PRO A 252 0.09 7.34 17.64
CA PRO A 252 -0.21 5.94 17.97
C PRO A 252 -0.59 5.06 16.77
N ASP A 253 -0.45 3.73 16.91
CA ASP A 253 -0.93 2.78 15.90
C ASP A 253 -2.47 2.68 15.92
N ILE A 254 -3.05 2.33 14.78
CA ILE A 254 -4.48 2.03 14.69
C ILE A 254 -4.67 0.60 15.17
N GLU A 255 -5.40 0.44 16.28
CA GLU A 255 -5.76 -0.87 16.78
C GLU A 255 -6.79 -1.55 15.86
N PRO A 256 -6.59 -2.84 15.52
CA PRO A 256 -7.51 -3.56 14.66
C PRO A 256 -8.84 -3.84 15.37
N ALA A 257 -9.95 -3.50 14.73
CA ALA A 257 -11.27 -3.91 15.20
C ALA A 257 -11.41 -5.42 15.07
N GLU A 258 -12.14 -6.02 16.02
CA GLU A 258 -12.44 -7.44 15.99
C GLU A 258 -13.13 -7.82 14.67
N LEU A 259 -12.74 -8.95 14.11
CA LEU A 259 -13.36 -9.55 12.93
C LEU A 259 -14.12 -10.81 13.35
N PRO A 260 -15.24 -11.15 12.67
CA PRO A 260 -16.03 -12.31 13.03
C PRO A 260 -15.17 -13.58 12.95
N GLN A 261 -15.11 -14.30 14.07
CA GLN A 261 -14.41 -15.58 14.15
C GLN A 261 -15.31 -16.73 13.69
N PRO A 262 -14.75 -17.82 13.15
CA PRO A 262 -15.52 -19.03 12.91
C PRO A 262 -16.25 -19.46 14.18
N PRO A 263 -17.54 -19.85 14.12
CA PRO A 263 -18.26 -20.31 15.30
C PRO A 263 -17.59 -21.56 15.87
N THR A 264 -17.37 -21.55 17.17
CA THR A 264 -16.81 -22.69 17.91
C THR A 264 -17.80 -23.85 17.88
N ARG A 265 -17.29 -25.07 17.67
CA ARG A 265 -18.11 -26.29 17.76
C ARG A 265 -18.38 -26.67 19.20
#